data_AF-A0A0F5N7J7-F1
#
_entry.id   AF-A0A0F5N7J7-F1
#
_cell.length_a   1.000
_cell.length_b   1.000
_cell.length_c   1.000
_cell.angle_alpha   90.00
_cell.angle_beta   90.00
_cell.angle_gamma   90.00
#
_symmetry.space_group_name_H-M   'P 1'
#
loop_
_entity.id
_entity.type
_entity.pdbx_description
1 polymer ?
#
loop_
_entity_poly.entity_id
_entity_poly.type
_entity_poly.pdbx_seq_one_letter_code
_entity_poly.pdbx_strand_id
1 'polypeptide(L)'
;MSTTTGVVNKGSWWASYRRHGYFFREAAMLTISLGVLIHVYRVGFGDEATLKHALTLTTDRILLVPMTYAAITGILVWRRVRFANKRQRAFFTASLVYIAGSVPLHVYCSYVAKDLSTYMWFPVWFSYLLLIVVYPAFLTMFWRVRYKD
;
A
#
# COMPACT_ATOMS: atom_id res chain seq x y z
N MET A 1 34.96 -43.15 10.95
CA MET A 1 33.53 -42.90 10.68
C MET A 1 33.34 -41.42 10.43
N SER A 2 33.10 -41.03 9.18
CA SER A 2 32.84 -39.64 8.80
C SER A 2 31.35 -39.38 8.96
N THR A 3 30.95 -38.82 10.09
CA THR A 3 29.55 -38.47 10.34
C THR A 3 29.29 -37.13 9.68
N THR A 4 28.57 -37.19 8.56
CA THR A 4 28.08 -36.07 7.77
C THR A 4 27.42 -35.01 8.66
N THR A 5 27.99 -33.81 8.68
CA THR A 5 27.32 -32.61 9.17
C THR A 5 26.16 -32.33 8.25
N GLY A 6 24.99 -32.88 8.58
CA GLY A 6 23.72 -32.54 7.98
C GLY A 6 23.53 -31.04 8.11
N VAL A 7 23.79 -30.32 7.02
CA VAL A 7 23.48 -28.91 6.87
C VAL A 7 21.97 -28.81 7.02
N VAL A 8 21.50 -28.57 8.25
CA VAL A 8 20.13 -28.19 8.51
C VAL A 8 19.85 -27.03 7.58
N ASN A 9 18.90 -27.22 6.68
CA ASN A 9 18.49 -26.29 5.64
C ASN A 9 17.93 -25.01 6.31
N LYS A 10 18.83 -24.13 6.79
CA LYS A 10 18.57 -22.88 7.53
C LYS A 10 18.09 -21.75 6.62
N GLY A 11 17.59 -22.08 5.42
CA GLY A 11 17.19 -21.14 4.38
C GLY A 11 15.78 -21.39 3.86
N SER A 12 14.81 -21.69 4.73
CA SER A 12 13.41 -21.78 4.29
C SER A 12 13.01 -20.45 3.64
N TRP A 13 12.53 -20.48 2.39
CA TRP A 13 12.00 -19.33 1.66
C TRP A 13 10.98 -18.53 2.50
N TRP A 14 10.20 -19.24 3.33
CA TRP A 14 9.29 -18.66 4.31
C TRP A 14 9.96 -17.83 5.41
N ALA A 15 11.16 -18.20 5.85
CA ALA A 15 11.94 -17.41 6.80
C ALA A 15 12.53 -16.15 6.14
N SER A 16 12.97 -16.26 4.88
CA SER A 16 13.42 -15.09 4.09
C SER A 16 12.27 -14.10 3.86
N TYR A 17 11.12 -14.60 3.41
CA TYR A 17 9.91 -13.81 3.17
C TYR A 17 9.41 -13.09 4.44
N ARG A 18 9.45 -13.77 5.59
CA ARG A 18 9.12 -13.16 6.89
C ARG A 18 10.12 -12.09 7.34
N ARG A 19 11.43 -12.28 7.10
CA ARG A 19 12.48 -11.29 7.43
C ARG A 19 12.37 -10.02 6.59
N HIS A 20 11.94 -10.15 5.33
CA HIS A 20 11.66 -9.00 4.46
C HIS A 20 10.32 -8.30 4.78
N GLY A 21 9.65 -8.67 5.88
CA GLY A 21 8.37 -8.08 6.25
C GLY A 21 7.25 -8.37 5.24
N TYR A 22 7.29 -9.55 4.60
CA TYR A 22 6.33 -9.98 3.59
C TYR A 22 6.23 -9.06 2.36
N PHE A 23 7.34 -8.43 1.92
CA PHE A 23 7.31 -7.48 0.81
C PHE A 23 6.28 -6.34 0.98
N PHE A 24 5.93 -6.02 2.24
CA PHE A 24 4.99 -4.95 2.57
C PHE A 24 5.42 -3.62 1.93
N ARG A 25 6.72 -3.31 1.98
CA ARG A 25 7.26 -2.05 1.46
C ARG A 25 7.01 -1.94 -0.04
N GLU A 26 7.32 -2.99 -0.79
CA GLU A 26 7.18 -3.03 -2.25
C GLU A 26 5.71 -2.91 -2.65
N ALA A 27 4.83 -3.66 -1.98
CA ALA A 27 3.39 -3.58 -2.24
C ALA A 27 2.78 -2.23 -1.87
N ALA A 28 3.19 -1.65 -0.74
CA ALA A 28 2.77 -0.31 -0.34
C ALA A 28 3.27 0.76 -1.32
N MET A 29 4.54 0.71 -1.73
CA MET A 29 5.10 1.65 -2.71
C MET A 29 4.42 1.52 -4.07
N LEU A 30 4.09 0.31 -4.52
CA LEU A 30 3.37 0.08 -5.77
C LEU A 30 1.93 0.64 -5.68
N THR A 31 1.23 0.40 -4.57
CA THR A 31 -0.11 0.93 -4.32
C THR A 31 -0.12 2.46 -4.36
N ILE A 32 0.81 3.10 -3.64
CA ILE A 32 0.92 4.55 -3.62
C ILE A 32 1.29 5.09 -5.00
N SER A 33 2.21 4.45 -5.72
CA SER A 33 2.59 4.86 -7.08
C SER A 33 1.41 4.80 -8.06
N LEU A 34 0.61 3.73 -8.02
CA LEU A 34 -0.60 3.62 -8.85
C LEU A 34 -1.62 4.70 -8.46
N GLY A 35 -1.79 4.97 -7.17
CA GLY A 35 -2.61 6.08 -6.69
C GLY A 35 -2.13 7.43 -7.21
N VAL A 36 -0.83 7.71 -7.15
CA VAL A 36 -0.22 8.93 -7.71
C VAL A 36 -0.59 9.10 -9.18
N LEU A 37 -0.45 8.05 -10.00
CA LEU A 37 -0.77 8.13 -11.43
C LEU A 37 -2.24 8.50 -11.67
N ILE A 38 -3.16 7.87 -10.93
CA ILE A 38 -4.59 8.16 -11.04
C ILE A 38 -4.90 9.60 -10.59
N HIS A 39 -4.32 10.05 -9.47
CA HIS A 39 -4.56 11.40 -8.97
C HIS A 39 -3.92 12.49 -9.85
N VAL A 40 -2.75 12.24 -10.43
CA VAL A 40 -2.14 13.14 -11.41
C VAL A 40 -3.03 13.23 -12.65
N TYR A 41 -3.56 12.10 -13.13
CA TYR A 41 -4.48 12.08 -14.25
C TYR A 41 -5.75 12.89 -13.95
N ARG A 42 -6.31 12.73 -12.74
CA ARG A 42 -7.46 13.51 -12.27
C ARG A 42 -7.20 15.01 -12.22
N VAL A 43 -6.07 15.41 -11.66
CA VAL A 43 -5.69 16.82 -11.56
C VAL A 43 -5.42 17.43 -12.94
N GLY A 44 -4.79 16.68 -13.86
CA GLY A 44 -4.42 17.18 -15.18
C GLY A 44 -5.55 17.17 -16.22
N PHE A 45 -6.39 16.13 -16.21
CA PHE A 45 -7.40 15.90 -17.25
C PHE A 45 -8.85 15.98 -16.74
N GLY A 46 -9.05 16.14 -15.43
CA GLY A 46 -10.38 16.26 -14.82
C GLY A 46 -11.08 14.92 -14.55
N ASP A 47 -12.23 15.02 -13.91
CA ASP A 47 -12.96 13.88 -13.33
C ASP A 47 -13.55 12.96 -14.41
N GLU A 48 -14.14 13.52 -15.47
CA GLU A 48 -14.75 12.74 -16.57
C GLU A 48 -13.73 11.90 -17.33
N ALA A 49 -12.59 12.51 -17.72
CA ALA A 49 -11.52 11.79 -18.40
C ALA A 49 -10.95 10.69 -17.49
N THR A 50 -10.83 10.97 -16.19
CA THR A 50 -10.31 10.02 -15.21
C THR A 50 -11.20 8.79 -15.12
N LEU A 51 -12.51 8.96 -14.94
CA LEU A 51 -13.45 7.83 -14.89
C LEU A 51 -13.46 7.02 -16.18
N LYS A 52 -13.26 7.68 -17.32
CA LYS A 52 -13.27 7.02 -18.63
C LYS A 52 -12.00 6.22 -18.91
N HIS A 53 -10.83 6.69 -18.47
CA HIS A 53 -9.55 6.16 -18.93
C HIS A 53 -8.62 5.66 -17.81
N ALA A 54 -8.60 6.29 -16.64
CA ALA A 54 -7.64 5.98 -15.58
C ALA A 54 -8.26 5.22 -14.39
N LEU A 55 -9.48 5.58 -14.00
CA LEU A 55 -10.24 5.02 -12.89
C LEU A 55 -11.42 4.21 -13.43
N THR A 56 -11.09 3.10 -14.08
CA THR A 56 -12.02 2.09 -14.58
C THR A 56 -12.14 0.95 -13.57
N LEU A 57 -13.19 0.12 -13.66
CA LEU A 57 -13.32 -1.06 -12.78
C LEU A 57 -12.12 -1.99 -12.86
N THR A 58 -11.52 -2.12 -14.04
CA THR A 58 -10.33 -2.95 -14.23
C THR A 58 -9.13 -2.34 -13.52
N THR A 59 -8.89 -1.04 -13.69
CA THR A 59 -7.73 -0.37 -13.07
C THR A 59 -7.88 -0.27 -11.55
N ASP A 60 -9.09 -0.04 -11.04
CA ASP A 60 -9.38 -0.05 -9.59
C ASP A 60 -9.13 -1.43 -8.97
N ARG A 61 -9.55 -2.52 -9.64
CA ARG A 61 -9.26 -3.89 -9.19
C ARG A 61 -7.78 -4.23 -9.24
N ILE A 62 -7.06 -3.76 -10.26
CA ILE A 62 -5.60 -3.94 -10.35
C ILE A 62 -4.92 -3.22 -9.18
N LEU A 63 -5.35 -2.02 -8.82
CA LEU A 63 -4.84 -1.27 -7.66
C LEU A 63 -5.21 -1.95 -6.33
N LEU A 64 -6.40 -2.54 -6.25
CA LEU A 64 -6.89 -3.20 -5.03
C LEU A 64 -6.04 -4.40 -4.59
N VAL A 65 -5.47 -5.16 -5.53
CA VAL A 65 -4.63 -6.33 -5.23
C VAL A 65 -3.40 -5.97 -4.36
N PRO A 66 -2.47 -5.12 -4.82
CA PRO A 66 -1.31 -4.73 -4.02
C PRO A 66 -1.70 -3.95 -2.77
N MET A 67 -2.79 -3.17 -2.84
CA MET A 67 -3.32 -2.40 -1.71
C MET A 67 -3.81 -3.30 -0.57
N THR A 68 -4.59 -4.33 -0.90
CA THR A 68 -5.10 -5.32 0.07
C THR A 68 -3.96 -6.12 0.66
N TYR A 69 -3.00 -6.52 -0.18
CA TYR A 69 -1.80 -7.21 0.30
C TYR A 69 -0.98 -6.33 1.25
N ALA A 70 -0.79 -5.05 0.92
CA ALA A 70 -0.11 -4.08 1.79
C ALA A 70 -0.87 -3.84 3.10
N ALA A 71 -2.20 -3.81 3.08
CA ALA A 71 -3.02 -3.70 4.30
C ALA A 71 -2.78 -4.89 5.24
N ILE A 72 -2.91 -6.12 4.71
CA ILE A 72 -2.77 -7.35 5.50
C ILE A 72 -1.33 -7.48 6.03
N THR A 73 -0.34 -7.39 5.14
CA THR A 73 1.08 -7.51 5.52
C THR A 73 1.51 -6.38 6.45
N GLY A 74 0.98 -5.17 6.27
CA GLY A 74 1.19 -4.02 7.14
C GLY A 74 0.71 -4.28 8.58
N ILE A 75 -0.48 -4.88 8.75
CA ILE A 75 -1.00 -5.29 10.06
C ILE A 75 -0.10 -6.37 10.68
N LEU A 76 0.30 -7.37 9.89
CA LEU A 76 1.15 -8.48 10.37
C LEU A 76 2.56 -8.01 10.76
N VAL A 77 3.09 -7.01 10.07
CA VAL A 77 4.44 -6.49 10.32
C VAL A 77 4.45 -5.34 11.32
N TRP A 78 3.30 -4.75 11.68
CA TRP A 78 3.20 -3.61 12.60
C TRP A 78 3.97 -3.81 13.91
N ARG A 79 3.88 -5.00 14.52
CA ARG A 79 4.61 -5.34 15.76
C ARG A 79 6.12 -5.56 15.55
N ARG A 80 6.55 -5.82 14.32
CA ARG A 80 7.92 -6.12 13.90
C ARG A 80 8.67 -4.93 13.29
N VAL A 81 8.00 -3.82 12.97
CA VAL A 81 8.68 -2.62 12.49
C VAL A 81 9.51 -2.00 13.63
N ARG A 82 10.77 -1.67 13.35
CA ARG A 82 11.60 -0.85 14.25
C ARG A 82 11.25 0.61 14.06
N PHE A 83 10.54 1.18 15.02
CA PHE A 83 10.29 2.62 15.07
C PHE A 83 11.43 3.32 15.81
N ALA A 84 12.06 4.33 15.19
CA ALA A 84 13.07 5.13 15.88
C ALA A 84 12.40 6.06 16.91
N ASN A 85 11.25 6.66 16.55
CA ASN A 85 10.55 7.66 17.36
C ASN A 85 9.04 7.36 17.47
N LYS A 86 8.38 7.87 18.53
CA LYS A 86 6.91 7.81 18.68
C LYS A 86 6.17 8.43 17.48
N ARG A 87 6.72 9.51 16.91
CA ARG A 87 6.17 10.15 15.69
C ARG A 87 6.17 9.20 14.49
N GLN A 88 7.27 8.48 14.25
CA GLN A 88 7.33 7.51 13.15
C GLN A 88 6.33 6.36 13.33
N ARG A 89 6.14 5.91 14.58
CA ARG A 89 5.11 4.92 14.91
C ARG A 89 3.71 5.44 14.60
N ALA A 90 3.41 6.68 14.99
CA ALA A 90 2.11 7.30 14.70
C ALA A 90 1.88 7.46 13.20
N PHE A 91 2.88 7.95 12.44
CA PHE A 91 2.80 8.05 10.98
C PHE A 91 2.60 6.68 10.31
N PHE A 92 3.33 5.65 10.74
CA PHE A 92 3.17 4.31 10.19
C PHE A 92 1.77 3.77 10.48
N THR A 93 1.29 3.88 11.72
CA THR A 93 -0.06 3.48 12.07
C THR A 93 -1.11 4.26 11.28
N ALA A 94 -0.96 5.57 11.11
CA ALA A 94 -1.86 6.38 10.30
C ALA A 94 -1.88 5.93 8.82
N SER A 95 -0.71 5.63 8.24
CA SER A 95 -0.63 5.11 6.88
C SER A 95 -1.29 3.73 6.75
N LEU A 96 -1.14 2.88 7.76
CA LEU A 96 -1.73 1.55 7.76
C LEU A 96 -3.25 1.63 7.88
N VAL A 97 -3.76 2.50 8.76
CA VAL A 97 -5.19 2.78 8.90
C VAL A 97 -5.74 3.37 7.60
N TYR A 98 -5.01 4.27 6.95
CA TYR A 98 -5.39 4.81 5.65
C TYR A 98 -5.51 3.71 4.58
N ILE A 99 -4.46 2.91 4.38
CA ILE A 99 -4.45 1.83 3.37
C ILE A 99 -5.50 0.78 3.69
N ALA A 100 -5.54 0.28 4.93
CA ALA A 100 -6.49 -0.74 5.34
C ALA A 100 -7.94 -0.24 5.32
N GLY A 101 -8.18 1.02 5.68
CA GLY A 101 -9.51 1.64 5.67
C GLY A 101 -10.02 1.96 4.26
N SER A 102 -9.11 2.21 3.31
CA SER A 102 -9.48 2.44 1.91
C SER A 102 -9.75 1.15 1.13
N VAL A 103 -9.20 0.00 1.55
CA VAL A 103 -9.53 -1.31 0.93
C VAL A 103 -11.05 -1.59 0.90
N PRO A 104 -11.82 -1.49 2.00
CA PRO A 104 -13.27 -1.65 1.97
C PRO A 104 -13.98 -0.70 1.01
N LEU A 105 -13.53 0.55 0.92
CA LEU A 105 -14.09 1.53 -0.02
C LEU A 105 -13.87 1.07 -1.46
N HIS A 106 -12.65 0.68 -1.82
CA HIS A 106 -12.33 0.14 -3.14
C HIS A 106 -13.10 -1.15 -3.44
N VAL A 107 -13.23 -2.07 -2.47
CA VAL A 107 -14.04 -3.29 -2.63
C VAL A 107 -15.50 -2.94 -2.90
N TYR A 108 -16.07 -2.00 -2.13
CA TYR A 108 -17.44 -1.57 -2.31
C TYR A 108 -17.67 -0.97 -3.69
N CYS A 109 -16.84 -0.01 -4.11
CA CYS A 109 -16.98 0.63 -5.41
C CYS A 109 -16.74 -0.34 -6.58
N SER A 110 -15.75 -1.25 -6.49
CA SER A 110 -15.40 -2.17 -7.57
C SER A 110 -16.28 -3.41 -7.71
N TYR A 111 -16.75 -3.99 -6.60
CA TYR A 111 -17.47 -5.27 -6.60
C TYR A 111 -18.95 -5.15 -6.24
N VAL A 112 -19.30 -4.24 -5.33
CA VAL A 112 -20.68 -4.08 -4.85
C VAL A 112 -21.44 -3.08 -5.71
N ALA A 113 -21.02 -1.81 -5.70
CA ALA A 113 -21.67 -0.76 -6.48
C ALA A 113 -21.37 -0.88 -7.98
N LYS A 114 -20.17 -1.36 -8.34
CA LYS A 114 -19.64 -1.37 -9.72
C LYS A 114 -19.70 0.02 -10.38
N ASP A 115 -19.62 1.06 -9.56
CA ASP A 115 -19.64 2.45 -9.96
C ASP A 115 -18.55 3.21 -9.18
N LEU A 116 -17.66 3.83 -9.94
CA LEU A 116 -16.51 4.57 -9.45
C LEU A 116 -16.79 6.08 -9.37
N SER A 117 -17.99 6.53 -9.80
CA SER A 117 -18.45 7.91 -9.64
C SER A 117 -18.48 8.33 -8.17
N THR A 118 -18.65 7.38 -7.24
CA THR A 118 -18.58 7.59 -5.78
C THR A 118 -17.27 8.27 -5.36
N TYR A 119 -16.16 8.04 -6.06
CA TYR A 119 -14.90 8.72 -5.77
C TYR A 119 -14.90 10.20 -6.12
N MET A 120 -15.78 10.63 -7.03
CA MET A 120 -15.90 12.04 -7.40
C MET A 120 -16.58 12.87 -6.31
N TRP A 121 -17.24 12.22 -5.34
CA TRP A 121 -17.68 12.90 -4.12
C TRP A 121 -16.51 13.50 -3.33
N PHE A 122 -15.31 12.93 -3.46
CA PHE A 122 -14.10 13.56 -2.92
C PHE A 122 -13.72 14.77 -3.77
N PRO A 123 -13.63 15.97 -3.19
CA PRO A 123 -13.25 17.18 -3.92
C PRO A 123 -11.86 17.07 -4.56
N VAL A 124 -11.63 17.77 -5.67
CA VAL A 124 -10.33 17.74 -6.38
C VAL A 124 -9.16 18.19 -5.47
N TRP A 125 -9.39 19.12 -4.54
CA TRP A 125 -8.38 19.56 -3.56
C TRP A 125 -7.82 18.40 -2.71
N PHE A 126 -8.62 17.35 -2.49
CA PHE A 126 -8.18 16.15 -1.79
C PHE A 126 -7.07 15.42 -2.57
N SER A 127 -7.16 15.39 -3.91
CA SER A 127 -6.12 14.83 -4.77
C SER A 127 -4.81 15.63 -4.67
N TYR A 128 -4.89 16.95 -4.58
CA TYR A 128 -3.71 17.80 -4.34
C TYR A 128 -3.07 17.52 -2.97
N LEU A 129 -3.88 17.38 -1.91
CA LEU A 129 -3.40 17.02 -0.58
C LEU A 129 -2.70 15.66 -0.60
N LEU A 130 -3.29 14.67 -1.28
CA LEU A 130 -2.70 13.35 -1.41
C LEU A 130 -1.34 13.41 -2.14
N LEU A 131 -1.27 14.11 -3.27
CA LEU A 131 -0.07 14.22 -4.09
C LEU A 131 1.06 15.00 -3.41
N ILE A 132 0.75 16.11 -2.73
CA ILE A 132 1.77 17.01 -2.18
C ILE A 132 2.24 16.55 -0.80
N VAL A 133 1.33 16.04 0.03
CA VAL A 133 1.61 15.77 1.44
C VAL A 133 1.64 14.28 1.72
N VAL A 134 0.56 13.56 1.46
CA VAL A 134 0.36 12.21 1.98
C VAL A 134 1.25 11.20 1.27
N TYR A 135 1.29 11.21 -0.06
CA TYR A 135 2.09 10.26 -0.83
C TYR A 135 3.58 10.47 -0.64
N PRO A 136 4.15 11.68 -0.70
CA PRO A 136 5.57 11.88 -0.39
C PRO A 136 5.91 11.49 1.05
N ALA A 137 5.04 11.79 2.01
CA ALA A 137 5.24 11.37 3.41
C ALA A 137 5.24 9.84 3.56
N PHE A 138 4.32 9.14 2.89
CA PHE A 138 4.24 7.68 2.94
C PHE A 138 5.40 7.01 2.21
N LEU A 139 5.76 7.48 1.01
CA LEU A 139 6.91 6.98 0.24
C LEU A 139 8.22 7.12 1.02
N THR A 140 8.48 8.32 1.56
CA THR A 140 9.70 8.57 2.35
C THR A 140 9.74 7.73 3.63
N MET A 141 8.60 7.52 4.28
CA MET A 141 8.49 6.67 5.45
C MET A 141 8.72 5.19 5.09
N PHE A 142 8.04 4.65 4.08
CA PHE A 142 8.18 3.26 3.66
C PHE A 142 9.59 2.93 3.19
N TRP A 143 10.26 3.87 2.51
CA TRP A 143 11.67 3.72 2.14
C TRP A 143 12.58 3.50 3.36
N ARG A 144 12.25 4.13 4.50
CA ARG A 144 13.04 4.07 5.74
C ARG A 144 12.59 2.97 6.71
N VAL A 145 11.57 2.17 6.37
CA VAL A 145 11.11 1.07 7.23
C VAL A 145 12.21 0.01 7.36
N ARG A 146 12.55 -0.33 8.60
CA ARG A 146 13.43 -1.45 8.94
C ARG A 146 12.67 -2.43 9.83
N TYR A 147 12.84 -3.72 9.57
CA TYR A 147 12.19 -4.79 10.34
C TYR A 147 13.12 -5.26 11.48
N LYS A 148 12.52 -5.75 12.57
CA LYS A 148 13.21 -6.54 13.60
C LYS A 148 13.40 -7.96 13.06
N ASP A 149 14.61 -8.49 13.20
CA ASP A 149 14.91 -9.91 12.97
C ASP A 149 14.10 -10.82 13.88
#